data_AF-A0A5Y9F7Q3-F1
#
_entry.id   AF-A0A5Y9F7Q3-F1
#
_cell.length_a   1.000
_cell.length_b   1.000
_cell.length_c   1.000
_cell.angle_alpha   90.00
_cell.angle_beta   90.00
_cell.angle_gamma   90.00
#
_symmetry.space_group_name_H-M   'P 1'
#
loop_
_entity.id
_entity.type
_entity.pdbx_description
1 polymer ?
#
loop_
_entity_poly.entity_id
_entity_poly.type
_entity_poly.pdbx_seq_one_letter_code
_entity_poly.pdbx_strand_id
1 'polypeptide(L)'
;MPNFKSKKIKEINLPYSKDDVEFLWLAKNDNVSLIYTKVQEESFFLQIKKAQNDFVIKGDKHTKPSKIGYLQKALKIFKEGFCEDIINEAFGLKNNALIEKTPFIVDNFDELLSKLQGKIYIEIGFGSGRHLLYQAKENPNVLI
;
A
#
# COMPACT_ATOMS: atom_id res chain seq x y z
N MET A 1 0.82 -7.90 0.46
CA MET A 1 -0.05 -6.71 0.35
C MET A 1 -1.14 -6.81 1.41
N PRO A 2 -1.36 -5.76 2.22
CA PRO A 2 -2.41 -5.73 3.25
C PRO A 2 -3.76 -6.23 2.73
N ASN A 3 -4.38 -7.12 3.50
CA ASN A 3 -5.69 -7.70 3.18
C ASN A 3 -6.38 -8.25 4.44
N PHE A 4 -7.69 -8.47 4.35
CA PHE A 4 -8.44 -9.24 5.33
C PHE A 4 -9.52 -10.07 4.64
N LYS A 5 -10.06 -11.04 5.39
CA LYS A 5 -11.20 -11.83 4.97
C LYS A 5 -12.40 -11.63 5.87
N SER A 6 -13.58 -11.59 5.26
CA SER A 6 -14.87 -11.43 5.93
C SER A 6 -15.85 -12.46 5.39
N LYS A 7 -16.74 -13.02 6.23
CA LYS A 7 -17.82 -13.86 5.68
C LYS A 7 -18.93 -13.03 5.05
N LYS A 8 -19.17 -11.81 5.55
CA LYS A 8 -20.28 -10.97 5.10
C LYS A 8 -19.81 -9.55 4.82
N ILE A 9 -20.44 -8.94 3.83
CA ILE A 9 -20.33 -7.51 3.53
C ILE A 9 -21.76 -6.95 3.53
N LYS A 10 -21.98 -5.89 4.29
CA LYS A 10 -23.24 -5.12 4.36
C LYS A 10 -23.45 -4.34 3.07
N GLU A 11 -24.62 -3.74 2.92
CA GLU A 11 -24.84 -2.78 1.85
C GLU A 11 -23.81 -1.64 1.90
N ILE A 12 -23.12 -1.41 0.78
CA ILE A 12 -22.06 -0.41 0.66
C ILE A 12 -22.69 0.90 0.18
N ASN A 13 -23.14 1.70 1.12
CA ASN A 13 -23.70 3.04 0.86
C ASN A 13 -22.57 4.03 0.59
N LEU A 14 -22.44 4.50 -0.65
CA LEU A 14 -21.43 5.45 -1.09
C LEU A 14 -22.08 6.78 -1.56
N PRO A 15 -21.42 7.94 -1.35
CA PRO A 15 -20.12 8.09 -0.72
C PRO A 15 -20.15 7.86 0.80
N TYR A 16 -19.03 7.42 1.36
CA TYR A 16 -18.85 7.20 2.80
C TYR A 16 -17.53 7.78 3.27
N SER A 17 -17.54 8.53 4.36
CA SER A 17 -16.32 9.13 4.92
C SER A 17 -16.22 8.89 6.42
N LYS A 18 -15.04 8.49 6.89
CA LYS A 18 -14.71 8.34 8.32
C LYS A 18 -13.20 8.44 8.51
N ASP A 19 -12.77 9.18 9.53
CA ASP A 19 -11.35 9.34 9.93
C ASP A 19 -10.43 9.65 8.72
N ASP A 20 -10.73 10.68 7.93
CA ASP A 20 -9.98 11.09 6.71
C ASP A 20 -9.89 10.05 5.58
N VAL A 21 -10.67 8.97 5.66
CA VAL A 21 -10.83 8.00 4.58
C VAL A 21 -12.17 8.27 3.91
N GLU A 22 -12.15 8.43 2.58
CA GLU A 22 -13.34 8.61 1.76
C GLU A 22 -13.46 7.45 0.77
N PHE A 23 -14.63 6.81 0.72
CA PHE A 23 -15.03 5.88 -0.32
C PHE A 23 -16.05 6.59 -1.19
N LEU A 24 -15.71 6.89 -2.45
CA LEU A 24 -16.53 7.80 -3.27
C LEU A 24 -17.51 7.06 -4.19
N TRP A 25 -17.02 6.03 -4.90
CA TRP A 25 -17.82 5.25 -5.83
C TRP A 25 -17.29 3.82 -5.97
N LEU A 26 -18.14 2.93 -6.48
CA LEU A 26 -17.83 1.52 -6.70
C LEU A 26 -18.06 1.14 -8.16
N ALA A 27 -17.04 0.53 -8.77
CA ALA A 27 -17.17 -0.18 -10.04
C ALA A 27 -17.16 -1.69 -9.78
N LYS A 28 -17.94 -2.48 -10.53
CA LYS A 28 -18.01 -3.93 -10.34
C LYS A 28 -18.12 -4.68 -11.66
N ASN A 29 -17.56 -5.88 -11.68
CA ASN A 29 -17.87 -6.93 -12.64
C ASN A 29 -18.24 -8.22 -11.87
N ASP A 30 -18.41 -9.33 -12.59
CA ASP A 30 -18.84 -10.61 -12.01
C ASP A 30 -17.90 -11.17 -10.93
N ASN A 31 -16.61 -10.80 -10.99
CA ASN A 31 -15.56 -11.40 -10.16
C ASN A 31 -15.02 -10.46 -9.08
N VAL A 32 -15.08 -9.14 -9.32
CA VAL A 32 -14.37 -8.14 -8.54
C VAL A 32 -15.18 -6.83 -8.48
N SER A 33 -15.21 -6.24 -7.29
CA SER A 33 -15.61 -4.84 -7.10
C SER A 33 -14.39 -4.00 -6.71
N LEU A 34 -14.32 -2.78 -7.24
CA LEU A 34 -13.31 -1.78 -6.93
C LEU A 34 -13.99 -0.56 -6.31
N ILE A 35 -13.50 -0.13 -5.14
CA ILE A 35 -13.96 1.07 -4.46
C ILE A 35 -12.91 2.14 -4.61
N TYR A 36 -13.27 3.25 -5.26
CA TYR A 36 -12.42 4.42 -5.32
C TYR A 36 -12.30 5.05 -3.94
N THR A 37 -11.08 5.03 -3.43
CA THR A 37 -10.73 5.40 -2.06
C THR A 37 -9.76 6.56 -2.07
N LYS A 38 -10.06 7.59 -1.29
CA LYS A 38 -9.18 8.73 -1.06
C LYS A 38 -8.76 8.75 0.40
N VAL A 39 -7.46 8.94 0.65
CA VAL A 39 -6.92 9.16 1.98
C VAL A 39 -5.91 10.29 1.87
N GLN A 40 -6.20 11.44 2.49
CA GLN A 40 -5.39 12.66 2.35
C GLN A 40 -5.24 13.04 0.86
N GLU A 41 -4.00 13.19 0.37
CA GLU A 41 -3.68 13.55 -1.02
C GLU A 41 -3.58 12.33 -1.97
N GLU A 42 -3.67 11.10 -1.47
CA GLU A 42 -3.52 9.89 -2.29
C GLU A 42 -4.88 9.27 -2.61
N SER A 43 -5.02 8.77 -3.84
CA SER A 43 -6.22 8.06 -4.30
C SER A 43 -5.85 6.70 -4.88
N PHE A 44 -6.61 5.68 -4.52
CA PHE A 44 -6.34 4.28 -4.89
C PHE A 44 -7.62 3.45 -4.87
N PHE A 45 -7.54 2.20 -5.35
CA PHE A 45 -8.67 1.27 -5.26
C PHE A 45 -8.50 0.24 -4.13
N LEU A 46 -9.55 0.08 -3.34
CA LEU A 46 -9.78 -1.15 -2.59
C LEU A 46 -10.47 -2.17 -3.51
N GLN A 47 -9.99 -3.40 -3.48
CA GLN A 47 -10.52 -4.52 -4.24
C GLN A 47 -11.28 -5.48 -3.31
N ILE A 48 -12.54 -5.74 -3.64
CA ILE A 48 -13.36 -6.78 -3.03
C ILE A 48 -13.46 -7.93 -4.02
N LYS A 49 -13.04 -9.13 -3.60
CA LYS A 49 -13.18 -10.35 -4.39
C LYS A 49 -14.04 -11.35 -3.62
N LYS A 50 -15.13 -11.80 -4.25
CA LYS A 50 -15.96 -12.87 -3.71
C LYS A 50 -15.27 -14.22 -3.95
N ALA A 51 -15.14 -15.03 -2.90
CA ALA A 51 -14.82 -16.45 -2.99
C ALA A 51 -16.09 -17.27 -2.74
N GLN A 52 -15.96 -18.60 -2.61
CA GLN A 52 -17.13 -19.49 -2.45
C GLN A 52 -18.00 -19.10 -1.24
N ASN A 53 -17.39 -18.94 -0.06
CA ASN A 53 -18.10 -18.69 1.20
C ASN A 53 -17.60 -17.45 1.97
N ASP A 54 -16.65 -16.71 1.39
CA ASP A 54 -16.04 -15.55 2.01
C ASP A 54 -15.74 -14.45 1.00
N PHE A 55 -15.34 -13.29 1.51
CA PHE A 55 -14.85 -12.17 0.74
C PHE A 55 -13.41 -11.87 1.14
N VAL A 56 -12.59 -11.57 0.15
CA VAL A 56 -11.22 -11.09 0.33
C VAL A 56 -11.19 -9.61 -0.04
N ILE A 57 -10.79 -8.76 0.91
CA ILE A 57 -10.66 -7.32 0.71
C ILE A 57 -9.18 -6.95 0.82
N LYS A 58 -8.66 -6.26 -0.19
CA LYS A 58 -7.24 -5.91 -0.30
C LYS A 58 -7.06 -4.63 -1.12
N GLY A 59 -5.86 -4.06 -1.12
CA GLY A 59 -5.52 -3.00 -2.10
C GLY A 59 -5.39 -3.54 -3.52
N ASP A 60 -5.79 -2.74 -4.51
CA ASP A 60 -5.43 -2.98 -5.90
C ASP A 60 -3.91 -2.81 -6.11
N LYS A 61 -3.31 -3.62 -6.97
CA LYS A 61 -1.86 -3.64 -7.18
C LYS A 61 -1.36 -2.42 -7.96
N HIS A 62 -2.14 -1.95 -8.92
CA HIS A 62 -1.71 -0.92 -9.87
C HIS A 62 -1.85 0.48 -9.29
N THR A 63 -2.83 0.66 -8.44
CA THR A 63 -3.16 1.96 -7.84
C THR A 63 -2.75 2.06 -6.37
N LYS A 64 -2.01 1.09 -5.82
CA LYS A 64 -1.64 1.11 -4.39
C LYS A 64 -0.97 2.44 -4.01
N PRO A 65 -1.26 2.99 -2.83
CA PRO A 65 -0.61 4.21 -2.37
C PRO A 65 0.90 3.98 -2.14
N SER A 66 1.66 5.07 -2.20
CA SER A 66 3.08 5.10 -1.84
C SER A 66 3.24 4.77 -0.35
N LYS A 67 2.40 5.36 0.49
CA LYS A 67 2.37 5.08 1.93
C LYS A 67 1.43 3.92 2.25
N ILE A 68 2.01 2.79 2.64
CA ILE A 68 1.24 1.58 2.98
C ILE A 68 0.28 1.80 4.16
N GLY A 69 0.58 2.75 5.06
CA GLY A 69 -0.28 3.13 6.17
C GLY A 69 -1.66 3.63 5.72
N TYR A 70 -1.74 4.33 4.58
CA TYR A 70 -3.02 4.77 4.01
C TYR A 70 -3.89 3.61 3.57
N LEU A 71 -3.30 2.61 2.92
CA LEU A 71 -4.01 1.38 2.55
C LEU A 71 -4.51 0.63 3.80
N GLN A 72 -3.68 0.51 4.84
CA GLN A 72 -4.08 -0.16 6.09
C GLN A 72 -5.21 0.61 6.82
N LYS A 73 -5.15 1.95 6.83
CA LYS A 73 -6.20 2.80 7.40
C LYS A 73 -7.52 2.60 6.65
N ALA A 74 -7.49 2.64 5.32
CA ALA A 74 -8.67 2.40 4.51
C ALA A 74 -9.26 1.00 4.69
N LEU A 75 -8.42 -0.05 4.73
CA LEU A 75 -8.89 -1.42 5.00
C LEU A 75 -9.52 -1.53 6.39
N LYS A 76 -8.98 -0.86 7.41
CA LYS A 76 -9.57 -0.83 8.75
C LYS A 76 -10.95 -0.16 8.74
N ILE A 77 -11.07 1.02 8.13
CA ILE A 77 -12.35 1.74 8.06
C ILE A 77 -13.39 0.95 7.27
N PHE A 78 -12.99 0.32 6.14
CA PHE A 78 -13.90 -0.52 5.36
C PHE A 78 -14.37 -1.74 6.16
N LYS A 79 -13.45 -2.38 6.90
CA LYS A 79 -13.74 -3.52 7.78
C LYS A 79 -14.76 -3.14 8.85
N GLU A 80 -14.57 -2.02 9.54
CA GLU A 80 -15.47 -1.54 10.60
C GLU A 80 -16.83 -1.08 10.08
N GLY A 81 -16.87 -0.46 8.90
CA GLY A 81 -18.10 0.10 8.33
C GLY A 81 -19.00 -0.90 7.62
N PHE A 82 -18.39 -1.88 6.91
CA PHE A 82 -19.13 -2.69 5.93
C PHE A 82 -18.97 -4.20 6.10
N CYS A 83 -18.15 -4.69 7.03
CA CYS A 83 -17.89 -6.12 7.15
C CYS A 83 -18.39 -6.70 8.49
N GLU A 84 -18.78 -7.98 8.48
CA GLU A 84 -19.13 -8.76 9.67
C GLU A 84 -18.50 -10.15 9.59
N ASP A 85 -18.34 -10.82 10.72
CA ASP A 85 -17.78 -12.17 10.79
C ASP A 85 -16.36 -12.22 10.17
N ILE A 86 -15.45 -11.37 10.66
CA ILE A 86 -14.05 -11.30 10.20
C ILE A 86 -13.35 -12.64 10.46
N ILE A 87 -12.79 -13.23 9.41
CA ILE A 87 -12.11 -14.54 9.47
C ILE A 87 -10.65 -14.37 9.85
N ASN A 88 -9.96 -13.47 9.16
CA ASN A 88 -8.56 -13.15 9.42
C ASN A 88 -8.19 -11.77 8.88
N GLU A 89 -7.08 -11.24 9.37
CA GLU A 89 -6.53 -9.95 9.00
C GLU A 89 -5.01 -10.08 8.87
N ALA A 90 -4.47 -9.61 7.74
CA ALA A 90 -3.04 -9.63 7.45
C ALA A 90 -2.48 -8.20 7.34
N PHE A 91 -2.93 -7.32 8.24
CA PHE A 91 -2.36 -5.98 8.43
C PHE A 91 -2.55 -5.50 9.87
N GLY A 92 -1.71 -4.56 10.29
CA GLY A 92 -1.81 -3.92 11.60
C GLY A 92 -1.28 -2.51 11.50
N LEU A 93 -2.04 -1.54 12.03
CA LEU A 93 -1.59 -0.16 12.19
C LEU A 93 -0.53 -0.14 13.29
N LYS A 94 0.73 -0.39 12.93
CA LYS A 94 1.86 -0.05 13.80
C LYS A 94 2.16 1.42 13.57
N ASN A 95 2.10 2.24 14.61
CA ASN A 95 2.37 3.69 14.57
C ASN A 95 3.83 4.05 14.21
N ASN A 96 4.64 3.13 13.70
CA ASN A 96 6.07 3.32 13.51
C ASN A 96 6.45 3.16 12.02
N ALA A 97 7.12 4.19 11.49
CA ALA A 97 7.79 4.28 10.17
C ALA A 97 6.92 4.26 8.89
N LEU A 98 5.60 4.06 8.95
CA LEU A 98 4.75 3.94 7.75
C LEU A 98 3.92 5.19 7.42
N ILE A 99 4.07 6.26 8.21
CA ILE A 99 3.32 7.52 8.08
C ILE A 99 4.30 8.70 7.91
N GLU A 100 5.46 8.65 8.58
CA GLU A 100 6.49 9.68 8.50
C GLU A 100 7.47 9.42 7.36
N LYS A 101 7.73 10.45 6.56
CA LYS A 101 8.70 10.41 5.46
C LYS A 101 10.10 10.34 6.05
N THR A 102 10.85 9.29 5.73
CA THR A 102 12.27 9.22 6.12
C THR A 102 13.09 10.21 5.28
N PRO A 103 14.12 10.86 5.84
CA PRO A 103 14.97 11.78 5.07
C PRO A 103 15.74 11.10 3.93
N PHE A 104 15.83 9.76 3.94
CA PHE A 104 16.52 8.95 2.94
C PHE A 104 15.66 8.67 1.69
N ILE A 105 14.34 8.92 1.74
CA ILE A 105 13.44 8.74 0.60
C ILE A 105 13.09 10.12 0.04
N VAL A 106 13.46 10.36 -1.21
CA VAL A 106 13.17 11.58 -1.97
C VAL A 106 11.84 11.45 -2.71
N ASP A 107 11.15 12.57 -2.95
CA ASP A 107 9.82 12.54 -3.58
C ASP A 107 9.87 12.48 -5.10
N ASN A 108 10.97 12.94 -5.70
CA ASN A 108 11.13 12.99 -7.14
C ASN A 108 12.58 12.75 -7.58
N PHE A 109 12.73 12.51 -8.87
CA PHE A 109 14.01 12.15 -9.47
C PHE A 109 15.01 13.30 -9.48
N ASP A 110 14.55 14.55 -9.63
CA ASP A 110 15.43 15.72 -9.62
C ASP A 110 16.05 15.94 -8.23
N GLU A 111 15.26 15.76 -7.17
CA GLU A 111 15.74 15.77 -5.79
C GLU A 111 16.79 14.66 -5.58
N LEU A 112 16.55 13.45 -6.11
CA LEU A 112 17.53 12.36 -6.08
C LEU A 112 18.85 12.81 -6.74
N LEU A 113 18.77 13.27 -7.99
CA LEU A 113 19.94 13.67 -8.77
C LEU A 113 20.74 14.78 -8.08
N SER A 114 20.07 15.74 -7.43
CA SER A 114 20.74 16.81 -6.69
C SER A 114 21.56 16.31 -5.48
N LYS A 115 21.14 15.19 -4.87
CA LYS A 115 21.79 14.59 -3.70
C LYS A 115 22.87 13.58 -4.07
N LEU A 116 22.86 13.11 -5.32
CA LEU A 116 23.84 12.16 -5.84
C LEU A 116 25.14 12.88 -6.20
N GLN A 117 26.22 12.54 -5.50
CA GLN A 117 27.56 13.07 -5.76
C GLN A 117 28.58 11.94 -5.81
N GLY A 118 29.61 12.11 -6.64
CA GLY A 118 30.70 11.15 -6.76
C GLY A 118 30.35 9.93 -7.63
N LYS A 119 31.05 8.82 -7.39
CA LYS A 119 30.91 7.59 -8.16
C LYS A 119 29.73 6.78 -7.62
N ILE A 120 28.90 6.28 -8.53
CA ILE A 120 27.70 5.49 -8.20
C ILE A 120 27.77 4.17 -8.96
N TYR A 121 27.52 3.06 -8.29
CA TYR A 121 27.32 1.76 -8.92
C TYR A 121 25.84 1.43 -8.95
N ILE A 122 25.37 0.83 -10.05
CA ILE A 122 23.99 0.38 -10.21
C ILE A 122 24.04 -1.06 -10.70
N GLU A 123 23.44 -1.98 -9.95
CA GLU A 123 23.33 -3.39 -10.32
C GLU A 123 21.88 -3.74 -10.67
N ILE A 124 21.63 -3.99 -11.96
CA ILE A 124 20.33 -4.49 -12.44
C ILE A 124 20.34 -6.01 -12.32
N GLY A 125 19.31 -6.57 -11.68
CA GLY A 125 19.24 -8.02 -11.47
C GLY A 125 20.09 -8.52 -10.30
N PHE A 126 20.25 -7.70 -9.26
CA PHE A 126 21.09 -7.98 -8.07
C PHE A 126 20.72 -9.26 -7.28
N GLY A 127 19.59 -9.89 -7.59
CA GLY A 127 19.14 -11.14 -6.97
C GLY A 127 19.08 -11.03 -5.46
N SER A 128 19.90 -11.83 -4.76
CA SER A 128 19.98 -11.82 -3.29
C SER A 128 20.66 -10.58 -2.68
N GLY A 129 21.29 -9.73 -3.49
CA GLY A 129 21.99 -8.51 -3.03
C GLY A 129 23.36 -8.76 -2.40
N ARG A 130 23.86 -10.00 -2.38
CA ARG A 130 25.19 -10.32 -1.81
C ARG A 130 26.32 -9.56 -2.50
N HIS A 131 26.23 -9.36 -3.82
CA HIS A 131 27.26 -8.62 -4.56
C HIS A 131 27.22 -7.12 -4.26
N LEU A 132 26.04 -6.51 -4.13
CA LEU A 132 25.91 -5.13 -3.64
C LEU A 132 26.59 -4.94 -2.28
N LEU A 133 26.36 -5.85 -1.33
CA LEU A 133 26.99 -5.79 -0.01
C LEU A 133 28.52 -5.94 -0.09
N TYR A 134 29.00 -6.83 -0.96
CA TYR A 134 30.44 -6.96 -1.24
C TYR A 134 31.01 -5.65 -1.80
N GLN A 135 30.36 -5.04 -2.80
CA GLN A 135 30.80 -3.79 -3.39
C GLN A 135 30.81 -2.63 -2.39
N ALA A 136 29.83 -2.56 -1.49
CA ALA A 136 29.78 -1.55 -0.44
C ALA A 136 30.94 -1.69 0.56
N LYS A 137 31.36 -2.93 0.85
CA LYS A 137 32.51 -3.21 1.71
C LYS A 137 33.83 -2.83 1.04
N GLU A 138 34.01 -3.19 -0.23
CA GLU A 138 35.26 -2.96 -0.96
C GLU A 138 35.42 -1.51 -1.45
N ASN A 139 34.32 -0.77 -1.59
CA ASN A 139 34.31 0.60 -2.09
C ASN A 139 33.60 1.54 -1.09
N PRO A 140 34.17 1.80 0.10
CA PRO A 140 33.48 2.52 1.19
C PRO A 140 33.11 3.99 0.85
N ASN A 141 33.76 4.56 -0.17
CA ASN A 141 33.52 5.93 -0.63
C ASN A 141 32.65 6.00 -1.90
N VAL A 142 32.06 4.88 -2.32
CA VAL A 142 31.20 4.79 -3.51
C VAL A 142 29.78 4.52 -3.04
N LEU A 143 28.81 5.24 -3.63
CA LEU A 143 27.41 4.93 -3.40
C LEU A 143 27.04 3.70 -4.25
N ILE A 144 26.56 2.66 -3.59
CA ILE A 144 26.17 1.38 -4.19
C ILE A 144 24.65 1.28 -4.29
#